data_AF-A0A0Q6U265-F1
#
_entry.id   AF-A0A0Q6U265-F1
#
_cell.length_a   1.000
_cell.length_b   1.000
_cell.length_c   1.000
_cell.angle_alpha   90.00
_cell.angle_beta   90.00
_cell.angle_gamma   90.00
#
_symmetry.space_group_name_H-M   'P 1'
#
loop_
_entity.id
_entity.type
_entity.pdbx_description
1 polymer ?
#
loop_
_entity_poly.entity_id
_entity_poly.type
_entity_poly.pdbx_seq_one_letter_code
_entity_poly.pdbx_strand_id
1 'polypeptide(L)'
;MRTAFNAGLTACALMAGLLAGPAFAADSEGAWLKLKTPVSTDHFIQDGSVWRCKADVCTATRVRALPVARACRKLAGQLGELTAFNYRGEPLEDAAIADCNTAAKPKS
;
A
#
# COMPACT_ATOMS: atom_id res chain seq x y z
N MET A 1 -28.06 9.08 -61.99
CA MET A 1 -27.82 7.62 -62.08
C MET A 1 -26.65 7.26 -61.18
N ARG A 2 -26.94 6.43 -60.17
CA ARG A 2 -26.08 5.42 -59.52
C ARG A 2 -25.12 5.87 -58.41
N THR A 3 -25.68 5.78 -57.21
CA THR A 3 -25.10 5.48 -55.90
C THR A 3 -24.27 4.18 -55.87
N ALA A 4 -23.18 4.16 -55.08
CA ALA A 4 -22.62 3.00 -54.34
C ALA A 4 -21.51 3.50 -53.39
N PHE A 5 -21.68 3.49 -52.07
CA PHE A 5 -21.54 2.38 -51.09
C PHE A 5 -20.08 2.06 -50.72
N ASN A 6 -19.70 2.41 -49.47
CA ASN A 6 -19.08 1.58 -48.42
C ASN A 6 -18.36 2.51 -47.41
N ALA A 7 -18.88 2.70 -46.19
CA ALA A 7 -18.74 1.80 -45.04
C ALA A 7 -17.27 1.64 -44.59
N GLY A 8 -16.87 2.48 -43.64
CA GLY A 8 -15.60 2.38 -42.91
C GLY A 8 -15.76 2.95 -41.51
N LEU A 9 -16.30 2.13 -40.60
CA LEU A 9 -16.34 2.38 -39.16
C LEU A 9 -14.91 2.20 -38.61
N THR A 10 -14.29 3.28 -38.16
CA THR A 10 -13.11 3.22 -37.27
C THR A 10 -13.35 4.11 -36.06
N ALA A 11 -14.00 3.53 -35.05
CA ALA A 11 -14.07 4.08 -33.71
C ALA A 11 -12.79 3.70 -32.96
N CYS A 12 -11.81 4.61 -32.88
CA CYS A 12 -10.70 4.48 -31.95
C CYS A 12 -11.15 4.96 -30.56
N ALA A 13 -11.79 4.07 -29.81
CA ALA A 13 -12.03 4.28 -28.38
C ALA A 13 -10.73 4.02 -27.61
N LEU A 14 -9.92 5.07 -27.43
CA LEU A 14 -8.79 5.05 -26.49
C LEU A 14 -9.33 5.23 -25.06
N MET A 15 -9.77 4.12 -24.47
CA MET A 15 -9.93 4.00 -23.01
C MET A 15 -8.54 3.91 -22.39
N ALA A 16 -7.90 5.06 -22.18
CA ALA A 16 -6.75 5.16 -21.29
C ALA A 16 -7.26 5.00 -19.86
N GLY A 17 -7.20 3.77 -19.35
CA GLY A 17 -7.50 3.47 -17.95
C GLY A 17 -6.57 4.27 -17.05
N LEU A 18 -7.11 5.29 -16.39
CA LEU A 18 -6.49 5.92 -15.23
C LEU A 18 -6.44 4.88 -14.11
N LEU A 19 -5.34 4.12 -14.06
CA LEU A 19 -4.90 3.51 -12.80
C LEU A 19 -4.39 4.63 -11.91
N ALA A 20 -5.31 5.39 -11.31
CA ALA A 20 -5.02 6.31 -10.21
C ALA A 20 -4.73 5.47 -8.95
N GLY A 21 -3.61 4.74 -8.98
CA GLY A 21 -3.02 4.17 -7.79
C GLY A 21 -2.48 5.30 -6.91
N PRO A 22 -2.50 5.15 -5.58
CA PRO A 22 -1.91 6.14 -4.70
C PRO A 22 -0.41 6.24 -5.00
N ALA A 23 0.03 7.41 -5.48
CA ALA A 23 1.44 7.70 -5.64
C ALA A 23 2.04 7.97 -4.24
N PHE A 24 2.71 6.98 -3.67
CA PHE A 24 3.46 7.16 -2.44
C PHE A 24 4.84 7.73 -2.79
N ALA A 25 5.11 8.98 -2.38
CA ALA A 25 6.43 9.58 -2.54
C ALA A 25 7.49 8.79 -1.74
N ALA A 26 8.72 8.71 -2.26
CA ALA A 26 9.86 8.12 -1.56
C ALA A 26 10.28 9.02 -0.39
N ASP A 27 9.58 8.89 0.73
CA ASP A 27 9.87 9.57 1.99
C ASP A 27 10.92 8.77 2.76
N SER A 28 12.08 9.39 3.03
CA SER A 28 13.21 8.79 3.74
C SER A 28 13.05 8.79 5.26
N GLU A 29 12.00 9.44 5.78
CA GLU A 29 11.69 9.47 7.21
C GLU A 29 10.32 8.86 7.53
N GLY A 30 9.38 8.87 6.59
CA GLY A 30 8.03 8.33 6.74
C GLY A 30 7.91 6.83 6.45
N ALA A 31 6.70 6.32 6.62
CA ALA A 31 6.33 4.95 6.31
C ALA A 31 4.84 4.85 5.96
N TRP A 32 4.48 3.80 5.23
CA TRP A 32 3.10 3.46 4.95
C TRP A 32 2.91 1.96 4.85
N LEU A 33 1.71 1.51 5.15
CA LEU A 33 1.32 0.11 5.08
C LEU A 33 -0.11 -0.01 4.58
N LYS A 34 -0.41 -1.15 3.98
CA LYS A 34 -1.76 -1.58 3.64
C LYS A 34 -2.06 -2.89 4.36
N LEU A 35 -3.22 -2.97 4.98
CA LEU A 35 -3.70 -4.16 5.68
C LEU A 35 -4.58 -5.00 4.77
N LYS A 36 -4.67 -6.29 5.06
CA LYS A 36 -5.65 -7.19 4.43
C LYS A 36 -7.07 -6.94 4.92
N THR A 37 -7.20 -6.59 6.20
CA THR A 37 -8.47 -6.25 6.85
C THR A 37 -8.41 -4.79 7.31
N PRO A 38 -9.47 -3.98 7.07
CA PRO A 38 -9.50 -2.60 7.55
C PRO A 38 -9.23 -2.51 9.05
N VAL A 39 -8.51 -1.47 9.46
CA VAL A 39 -8.24 -1.25 10.88
C VAL A 39 -9.48 -0.66 11.56
N SER A 40 -9.68 -0.99 12.84
CA SER A 40 -10.80 -0.45 13.64
C SER A 40 -10.50 0.90 14.30
N THR A 41 -9.27 1.42 14.17
CA THR A 41 -8.83 2.66 14.81
C THR A 41 -8.26 3.65 13.81
N ASP A 42 -8.55 4.94 13.99
CA ASP A 42 -8.07 5.99 13.09
C ASP A 42 -6.61 6.37 13.33
N HIS A 43 -6.04 6.05 14.51
CA HIS A 43 -4.64 6.30 14.82
C HIS A 43 -4.10 5.39 15.91
N PHE A 44 -2.78 5.19 15.92
CA PHE A 44 -2.08 4.49 16.99
C PHE A 44 -0.64 4.96 17.11
N ILE A 45 0.05 4.57 18.19
CA ILE A 45 1.47 4.85 18.38
C ILE A 45 2.25 3.53 18.38
N GLN A 46 3.31 3.45 17.58
CA GLN A 46 4.22 2.31 17.52
C GLN A 46 5.66 2.82 17.52
N ASP A 47 6.48 2.33 18.46
CA ASP A 47 7.88 2.76 18.66
C ASP A 47 8.04 4.31 18.75
N GLY A 48 7.02 5.01 19.27
CA GLY A 48 7.01 6.47 19.41
C GLY A 48 6.60 7.24 18.15
N SER A 49 6.25 6.54 17.07
CA SER A 49 5.70 7.14 15.85
C SER A 49 4.19 7.15 15.86
N VAL A 50 3.60 8.27 15.49
CA VAL A 50 2.15 8.41 15.32
C VAL A 50 1.78 7.90 13.94
N TRP A 51 0.95 6.86 13.91
CA TRP A 51 0.35 6.31 12.71
C TRP A 51 -1.08 6.80 12.59
N ARG A 52 -1.46 7.22 11.39
CA ARG A 52 -2.81 7.61 11.04
C ARG A 52 -3.34 6.63 10.01
N CYS A 53 -4.55 6.15 10.22
CA CYS A 53 -5.17 5.15 9.36
C CYS A 53 -6.44 5.69 8.72
N LYS A 54 -6.67 5.24 7.49
CA LYS A 54 -7.91 5.46 6.76
C LYS A 54 -8.24 4.16 6.03
N ALA A 55 -9.35 3.53 6.45
CA ALA A 55 -9.75 2.20 6.00
C ALA A 55 -8.66 1.14 6.25
N ASP A 56 -8.00 0.67 5.20
CA ASP A 56 -6.95 -0.35 5.22
C ASP A 56 -5.54 0.22 5.05
N VAL A 57 -5.39 1.54 4.89
CA VAL A 57 -4.09 2.18 4.72
C VAL A 57 -3.71 2.96 5.99
N CYS A 58 -2.50 2.73 6.50
CA CYS A 58 -1.93 3.52 7.60
C CYS A 58 -0.62 4.16 7.17
N THR A 59 -0.43 5.42 7.57
CA THR A 59 0.77 6.21 7.27
C THR A 59 1.36 6.84 8.52
N ALA A 60 2.67 7.03 8.52
CA ALA A 60 3.39 7.80 9.52
C ALA A 60 4.36 8.74 8.80
N THR A 61 4.36 10.02 9.18
CA THR A 61 5.26 11.03 8.60
C THR A 61 6.69 10.88 9.10
N ARG A 62 6.89 10.24 10.25
CA ARG A 62 8.21 9.97 10.80
C ARG A 62 8.25 8.67 11.58
N VAL A 63 9.18 7.80 11.19
CA VAL A 63 9.44 6.53 11.86
C VAL A 63 10.88 6.43 12.36
N ARG A 64 11.11 5.62 13.39
CA ARG A 64 12.47 5.33 13.86
C ARG A 64 13.26 4.62 12.76
N ALA A 65 14.57 4.79 12.77
CA ALA A 65 15.47 4.02 11.92
C ALA A 65 15.53 2.57 12.42
N LEU A 66 14.74 1.69 11.82
CA LEU A 66 14.72 0.25 12.08
C LEU A 66 14.88 -0.50 10.75
N PRO A 67 15.43 -1.73 10.77
CA PRO A 67 15.40 -2.58 9.59
C PRO A 67 13.95 -2.81 9.12
N VAL A 68 13.69 -2.66 7.82
CA VAL A 68 12.34 -2.73 7.23
C VAL A 68 11.59 -4.00 7.66
N ALA A 69 12.24 -5.16 7.60
CA ALA A 69 11.64 -6.44 7.97
C ALA A 69 11.26 -6.51 9.46
N ARG A 70 12.02 -5.84 10.34
CA ARG A 70 11.69 -5.77 11.78
C ARG A 70 10.48 -4.88 12.02
N ALA A 71 10.41 -3.74 11.34
CA ALA A 71 9.27 -2.83 11.44
C ALA A 71 7.99 -3.51 10.93
N CYS A 72 8.07 -4.21 9.80
CA CYS A 72 6.97 -4.98 9.25
C CYS A 72 6.42 -5.99 10.27
N ARG A 73 7.28 -6.86 10.85
CA ARG A 73 6.83 -7.89 11.80
C ARG A 73 6.14 -7.33 13.03
N LYS A 74 6.62 -6.18 13.53
CA LYS A 74 6.01 -5.49 14.67
C LYS A 74 4.62 -4.96 14.33
N LEU A 75 4.49 -4.31 13.18
CA LEU A 75 3.21 -3.73 12.74
C LEU A 75 2.22 -4.84 12.40
N ALA A 76 2.66 -5.91 11.75
CA ALA A 76 1.85 -7.09 11.48
C ALA A 76 1.34 -7.75 12.77
N GLY A 77 2.19 -7.89 13.79
CA GLY A 77 1.78 -8.43 15.09
C GLY A 77 0.80 -7.55 15.87
N GLN A 78 0.75 -6.24 15.57
CA GLN A 78 -0.16 -5.30 16.22
C GLN A 78 -1.47 -5.09 15.46
N LEU A 79 -1.43 -5.11 14.12
CA LEU A 79 -2.54 -4.70 13.26
C LEU A 79 -3.16 -5.87 12.47
N GLY A 80 -2.47 -6.99 12.35
CA GLY A 80 -2.84 -8.11 11.48
C GLY A 80 -2.04 -8.16 10.19
N GLU A 81 -2.52 -8.94 9.22
CA GLU A 81 -1.80 -9.23 7.97
C GLU A 81 -1.65 -8.00 7.07
N LEU A 82 -0.44 -7.74 6.58
CA LEU A 82 -0.13 -6.66 5.64
C LEU A 82 -0.18 -7.17 4.20
N THR A 83 -0.62 -6.32 3.27
CA THR A 83 -0.63 -6.57 1.82
C THR A 83 0.35 -5.69 1.05
N ALA A 84 0.80 -4.58 1.64
CA ALA A 84 1.85 -3.72 1.10
C ALA A 84 2.57 -3.01 2.24
N PHE A 85 3.87 -2.79 2.11
CA PHE A 85 4.65 -2.12 3.15
C PHE A 85 5.82 -1.34 2.58
N ASN A 86 6.03 -0.13 3.11
CA ASN A 86 7.22 0.67 2.87
C ASN A 86 7.65 1.33 4.17
N TYR A 87 8.96 1.34 4.39
CA TYR A 87 9.56 1.94 5.57
C TYR A 87 10.75 2.78 5.18
N ARG A 88 10.68 4.11 5.38
CA ARG A 88 11.77 5.05 5.08
C ARG A 88 12.30 4.96 3.65
N GLY A 89 11.38 4.74 2.70
CA GLY A 89 11.68 4.62 1.27
C GLY A 89 12.17 3.24 0.85
N GLU A 90 12.16 2.26 1.75
CA GLU A 90 12.44 0.85 1.46
C GLU A 90 11.11 0.08 1.36
N PRO A 91 10.57 -0.17 0.16
CA PRO A 91 9.42 -1.03 -0.03
C PRO A 91 9.79 -2.51 0.18
N LEU A 92 8.85 -3.29 0.73
CA LEU A 92 8.96 -4.75 0.74
C LEU A 92 8.19 -5.34 -0.43
N GLU A 93 8.84 -6.28 -1.11
CA GLU A 93 8.21 -7.14 -2.12
C GLU A 93 7.28 -8.17 -1.47
N ASP A 94 6.33 -8.70 -2.23
CA ASP A 94 5.27 -9.60 -1.77
C ASP A 94 5.79 -10.82 -0.99
N ALA A 95 6.89 -11.43 -1.44
CA ALA A 95 7.50 -12.57 -0.75
C ALA A 95 8.00 -12.18 0.65
N ALA A 96 8.66 -11.03 0.78
CA ALA A 96 9.14 -10.53 2.06
C ALA A 96 7.99 -10.09 2.99
N ILE A 97 6.87 -9.63 2.43
CA ILE A 97 5.64 -9.36 3.18
C ILE A 97 5.05 -10.66 3.73
N ALA A 98 4.96 -11.71 2.92
CA ALA A 98 4.47 -13.02 3.35
C ALA A 98 5.33 -13.62 4.49
N ASP A 99 6.66 -13.54 4.36
CA ASP A 99 7.60 -13.98 5.39
C ASP A 99 7.43 -13.15 6.68
N CYS A 100 7.30 -11.84 6.54
CA CYS A 100 7.06 -10.94 7.66
C CYS A 100 5.75 -11.27 8.40
N ASN A 101 4.64 -11.46 7.68
CA ASN A 101 3.34 -11.80 8.25
C ASN A 101 3.42 -13.13 9.01
N THR A 102 4.10 -14.12 8.45
CA THR A 102 4.30 -15.44 9.09
C THR A 102 5.16 -15.34 10.35
N ALA A 103 6.19 -14.50 10.34
CA ALA A 103 7.09 -14.29 11.47
C ALA A 103 6.55 -13.32 12.53
N ALA A 104 5.40 -12.68 12.29
CA ALA A 104 4.78 -11.75 13.21
C ALA A 104 4.24 -12.48 14.44
N LYS A 105 4.49 -11.93 15.63
CA LYS A 105 3.92 -12.44 16.88
C LYS A 105 2.77 -11.51 17.29
N PRO A 106 1.52 -11.99 17.37
CA PRO A 106 0.40 -11.19 17.82
C PRO A 106 0.68 -10.58 19.19
N LYS A 107 0.37 -9.30 19.37
CA LYS A 107 0.46 -8.65 20.66
C LYS A 107 -0.72 -9.13 21.52
N SER A 108 -0.42 -9.99 22.51
CA SER A 108 -1.37 -10.45 23.54
C SER A 108 -1.79 -9.33 24.47
#